data_AF-A0A8S3GVY2-F1
#
_entry.id   AF-A0A8S3GVY2-F1
#
_cell.length_a   1.000
_cell.length_b   1.000
_cell.length_c   1.000
_cell.angle_alpha   90.00
_cell.angle_beta   90.00
_cell.angle_gamma   90.00
#
_symmetry.space_group_name_H-M   'P 1'
#
loop_
_entity.id
_entity.type
_entity.pdbx_description
1 polymer ?
#
loop_
_entity_poly.entity_id
_entity_poly.type
_entity_poly.pdbx_seq_one_letter_code
_entity_poly.pdbx_strand_id
1 'polypeptide(L)'
;SFILICIFRTSSIDTFSHLIDLSQFLLSHAALIHLNSQNVIYIRKHVIWFGSSSLNDICLNDYHSPTCQFITERHACLYYDRKNNLFELLNYSEYGTSVNDLRYGLDIVNDNDYNRQENDYLSKCSCLAKSFYKPSWDGPAQIEQGTVIKIGCHGFLFYRHIVR
;
A
#
# COMPACT_ATOMS: atom_id res chain seq x y z
N SER A 1 5.98 15.92 27.80
CA SER A 1 5.90 16.36 26.40
C SER A 1 4.87 15.49 25.69
N PHE A 2 3.64 15.99 25.55
CA PHE A 2 2.53 15.25 24.95
C PHE A 2 2.64 15.33 23.43
N ILE A 3 2.86 14.19 22.77
CA ILE A 3 2.73 14.07 21.31
C ILE A 3 1.23 14.14 21.03
N LEU A 4 0.73 15.35 20.78
CA LEU A 4 -0.60 15.57 20.26
C LEU A 4 -0.56 15.10 18.80
N ILE A 5 -1.09 13.91 18.52
CA ILE A 5 -1.34 13.49 17.14
C ILE A 5 -2.36 14.49 16.59
N CYS A 6 -1.89 15.52 15.87
CA CYS A 6 -2.76 16.44 15.17
C CYS A 6 -3.36 15.70 13.97
N ILE A 7 -4.43 14.95 14.21
CA ILE A 7 -5.23 14.36 13.14
C ILE A 7 -5.97 15.53 12.48
N PHE A 8 -5.49 15.95 11.31
CA PHE A 8 -6.23 16.88 10.47
C PHE A 8 -7.53 16.20 10.01
N ARG A 9 -8.65 16.89 10.18
CA ARG A 9 -9.99 16.47 9.74
C ARG A 9 -10.02 16.25 8.22
N THR A 10 -9.76 15.04 7.79
CA THR A 10 -10.19 14.53 6.49
C THR A 10 -11.01 13.28 6.76
N SER A 11 -12.23 13.21 6.24
CA SER A 11 -13.31 12.30 6.66
C SER A 11 -12.98 10.80 6.67
N SER A 12 -11.92 10.35 5.98
CA SER A 12 -11.46 8.95 5.97
C SER A 12 -10.38 8.60 7.01
N ILE A 13 -9.57 9.57 7.45
CA ILE A 13 -8.44 9.33 8.38
C ILE A 13 -8.94 9.20 9.83
N ASP A 14 -10.04 9.85 10.18
CA ASP A 14 -10.62 9.77 11.52
C ASP A 14 -11.27 8.40 11.79
N THR A 15 -11.69 7.68 10.74
CA THR A 15 -12.46 6.44 10.91
C THR A 15 -11.61 5.31 11.48
N PHE A 16 -10.31 5.23 11.18
CA PHE A 16 -9.48 4.08 11.58
C PHE A 16 -8.43 4.38 12.65
N SER A 17 -8.24 5.65 13.03
CA SER A 17 -7.22 6.05 14.01
C SER A 17 -7.41 5.39 15.38
N HIS A 18 -8.66 5.10 15.76
CA HIS A 18 -9.02 4.44 17.02
C HIS A 18 -8.52 2.99 17.13
N LEU A 19 -8.14 2.35 16.01
CA LEU A 19 -7.57 1.00 16.00
C LEU A 19 -6.10 0.99 16.43
N ILE A 20 -5.43 2.15 16.44
CA ILE A 20 -4.01 2.26 16.73
C ILE A 20 -3.80 2.25 18.25
N ASP A 21 -3.22 1.19 18.78
CA ASP A 21 -2.62 1.20 20.12
C ASP A 21 -1.42 2.16 20.14
N LEU A 22 -1.58 3.24 20.91
CA LEU A 22 -0.58 4.29 21.07
C LEU A 22 0.74 3.78 21.64
N SER A 23 0.71 2.79 22.54
CA SER A 23 1.92 2.25 23.16
C SER A 23 2.83 1.57 22.13
N GLN A 24 2.22 0.83 21.20
CA GLN A 24 2.92 0.18 20.09
C GLN A 24 3.36 1.21 19.05
N PHE A 25 2.51 2.20 18.76
CA PHE A 25 2.75 3.21 17.75
C PHE A 25 3.94 4.12 18.09
N LEU A 26 4.07 4.52 19.36
CA LEU A 26 5.20 5.32 19.85
C LEU A 26 6.57 4.63 19.66
N LEU A 27 6.57 3.29 19.58
CA LEU A 27 7.77 2.47 19.34
C LEU A 27 7.99 2.13 17.85
N SER A 28 7.16 2.68 16.96
CA SER A 28 7.18 2.41 15.53
C SER A 28 7.45 3.69 14.73
N HIS A 29 8.02 3.55 13.54
CA HIS A 29 8.20 4.66 12.61
C HIS A 29 6.86 5.10 11.98
N ALA A 30 5.97 4.14 11.77
CA ALA A 30 4.66 4.29 11.14
C ALA A 30 3.77 3.08 11.47
N ALA A 31 2.52 3.11 11.02
CA ALA A 31 1.60 1.99 11.04
C ALA A 31 0.84 1.89 9.71
N LEU A 32 0.47 0.67 9.35
CA LEU A 32 -0.46 0.39 8.26
C LEU A 32 -1.71 -0.24 8.86
N ILE A 33 -2.87 0.13 8.35
CA ILE A 33 -4.15 -0.50 8.70
C ILE A 33 -4.69 -1.18 7.45
N HIS A 34 -4.82 -2.51 7.47
CA HIS A 34 -5.42 -3.23 6.36
C HIS A 34 -6.92 -2.92 6.29
N LEU A 35 -7.41 -2.40 5.16
CA LEU A 35 -8.74 -1.81 5.04
C LEU A 35 -9.88 -2.83 5.24
N ASN A 36 -9.67 -4.09 4.84
CA ASN A 36 -10.71 -5.12 4.94
C ASN A 36 -10.73 -5.82 6.30
N SER A 37 -9.56 -6.18 6.83
CA SER A 37 -9.47 -6.93 8.09
C SER A 37 -9.29 -6.05 9.32
N GLN A 38 -9.06 -4.74 9.13
CA GLN A 38 -8.76 -3.78 10.19
C GLN A 38 -7.53 -4.15 11.05
N ASN A 39 -6.69 -5.06 10.56
CA ASN A 39 -5.45 -5.43 11.22
C ASN A 39 -4.44 -4.28 11.14
N VAL A 40 -3.84 -3.95 12.28
CA VAL A 40 -2.83 -2.89 12.41
C VAL A 40 -1.44 -3.50 12.40
N ILE A 41 -0.59 -2.97 11.53
CA ILE A 41 0.78 -3.42 11.34
C ILE A 41 1.72 -2.27 11.73
N TYR A 42 2.51 -2.47 12.78
CA TYR A 42 3.46 -1.47 13.25
C TYR A 42 4.80 -1.59 12.53
N ILE A 43 5.20 -0.51 11.87
CA ILE A 43 6.41 -0.45 11.05
C ILE A 43 7.61 -0.12 11.94
N ARG A 44 8.46 -1.12 12.18
CA ARG A 44 9.66 -1.00 13.05
C ARG A 44 10.98 -1.18 12.29
N LYS A 45 10.93 -1.62 11.04
CA LYS A 45 12.09 -1.80 10.18
C LYS A 45 12.17 -0.66 9.17
N HIS A 46 13.36 -0.46 8.61
CA HIS A 46 13.59 0.48 7.51
C HIS A 46 13.06 -0.02 6.17
N VAL A 47 12.90 -1.33 6.01
CA VAL A 47 12.36 -1.95 4.80
C VAL A 47 11.32 -2.97 5.26
N ILE A 48 10.13 -2.89 4.68
CA ILE A 48 9.05 -3.84 4.89
C ILE A 48 8.65 -4.39 3.53
N TRP A 49 8.78 -5.70 3.35
CA TRP A 49 8.40 -6.38 2.12
C TRP A 49 6.95 -6.87 2.15
N PHE A 50 6.29 -6.76 1.00
CA PHE A 50 4.95 -7.27 0.74
C PHE A 50 5.01 -8.30 -0.39
N GLY A 51 4.22 -9.36 -0.28
CA GLY A 51 4.06 -10.34 -1.36
C GLY A 51 3.29 -11.57 -0.90
N SER A 52 3.12 -12.54 -1.79
CA SER A 52 2.41 -13.80 -1.49
C SER A 52 3.28 -14.81 -0.72
N SER A 53 4.60 -14.64 -0.71
CA SER A 53 5.52 -15.52 0.02
C SER A 53 5.50 -15.25 1.52
N SER A 54 5.55 -16.31 2.32
CA SER A 54 5.71 -16.25 3.79
C SER A 54 7.07 -15.72 4.24
N LEU A 55 8.00 -15.49 3.31
CA LEU A 55 9.30 -14.87 3.59
C LEU A 55 9.24 -13.34 3.66
N ASN A 56 8.13 -12.73 3.28
CA ASN A 56 7.94 -11.28 3.39
C ASN A 56 7.60 -10.88 4.83
N ASP A 57 7.84 -9.63 5.17
CA ASP A 57 7.40 -9.05 6.44
C ASP A 57 5.87 -9.03 6.55
N ILE A 58 5.18 -8.83 5.41
CA ILE A 58 3.74 -8.86 5.28
C ILE A 58 3.40 -9.86 4.17
N CYS A 59 3.01 -11.07 4.57
CA CYS A 59 2.50 -12.09 3.67
C CYS A 59 1.02 -11.83 3.36
N LEU A 60 0.72 -11.48 2.12
CA LEU A 60 -0.64 -11.10 1.72
C LEU A 60 -1.62 -12.28 1.68
N ASN A 61 -1.09 -13.51 1.59
CA ASN A 61 -1.88 -14.73 1.69
C ASN A 61 -2.42 -15.02 3.11
N ASP A 62 -1.87 -14.35 4.14
CA ASP A 62 -2.33 -14.53 5.53
C ASP A 62 -3.66 -13.80 5.80
N TYR A 63 -4.10 -12.94 4.88
CA TYR A 63 -5.36 -12.21 4.99
C TYR A 63 -6.49 -12.97 4.31
N HIS A 64 -7.69 -12.95 4.91
CA HIS A 64 -8.90 -13.65 4.44
C HIS A 64 -9.56 -12.98 3.21
N SER A 65 -8.78 -12.64 2.18
CA SER A 65 -9.27 -12.17 0.87
C SER A 65 -9.22 -13.35 -0.13
N PRO A 66 -10.06 -13.39 -1.20
CA PRO A 66 -9.84 -14.33 -2.28
C PRO A 66 -8.39 -14.27 -2.74
N THR A 67 -7.76 -15.44 -2.96
CA THR A 67 -6.36 -15.55 -3.40
C THR A 67 -6.17 -14.71 -4.67
N CYS A 68 -5.59 -13.52 -4.50
CA CYS A 68 -5.37 -12.59 -5.58
C CYS A 68 -4.28 -13.14 -6.49
N GLN A 69 -4.63 -13.42 -7.75
CA GLN A 69 -3.67 -13.90 -8.76
C GLN A 69 -2.69 -12.82 -9.24
N PHE A 70 -2.88 -11.57 -8.81
CA PHE A 70 -2.08 -10.42 -9.21
C PHE A 70 -1.12 -9.96 -8.11
N ILE A 71 -0.60 -10.93 -7.34
CA ILE A 71 0.40 -10.70 -6.30
C ILE A 71 1.58 -11.65 -6.53
N THR A 72 2.74 -11.10 -6.86
CA THR A 72 3.99 -11.86 -6.94
C THR A 72 4.51 -12.23 -5.56
N GLU A 73 5.44 -13.19 -5.51
CA GLU A 73 6.07 -13.63 -4.26
C GLU A 73 6.74 -12.50 -3.50
N ARG A 74 7.34 -11.54 -4.21
CA ARG A 74 7.92 -10.30 -3.66
C ARG A 74 7.44 -9.13 -4.52
N HIS A 75 6.39 -8.47 -4.07
CA HIS A 75 5.60 -7.55 -4.89
C HIS A 75 6.07 -6.10 -4.78
N ALA A 76 6.24 -5.63 -3.55
CA ALA A 76 6.62 -4.25 -3.28
C ALA A 76 7.39 -4.17 -1.96
N CYS A 77 8.09 -3.07 -1.74
CA CYS A 77 8.59 -2.73 -0.41
C CYS A 77 8.27 -1.30 -0.03
N LEU A 78 7.93 -1.12 1.25
CA LEU A 78 7.88 0.19 1.90
C LEU A 78 9.24 0.45 2.53
N TYR A 79 9.92 1.48 2.05
CA TYR A 79 11.20 1.94 2.54
C TYR A 79 11.02 3.18 3.41
N TYR A 80 11.72 3.22 4.54
CA TYR A 80 11.80 4.38 5.42
C TYR A 80 13.21 4.97 5.38
N ASP A 81 13.34 6.09 4.69
CA ASP A 81 14.54 6.91 4.71
C ASP A 81 14.60 7.71 6.01
N ARG A 82 15.43 7.23 6.94
CA ARG A 82 15.66 7.90 8.22
C ARG A 82 16.29 9.27 8.09
N LYS A 83 17.14 9.50 7.09
CA LYS A 83 17.90 10.75 6.95
C LYS A 83 16.96 11.90 6.59
N ASN A 84 16.06 11.64 5.65
CA ASN A 84 15.10 12.63 5.18
C ASN A 84 13.72 12.52 5.87
N ASN A 85 13.53 11.50 6.71
CA ASN A 85 12.25 11.18 7.37
C ASN A 85 11.10 10.98 6.38
N LEU A 86 11.40 10.28 5.28
CA LEU A 86 10.47 10.02 4.17
C LEU A 86 10.15 8.53 4.09
N PHE A 87 8.93 8.24 3.65
CA PHE A 87 8.51 6.89 3.31
C PHE A 87 8.30 6.81 1.81
N GLU A 88 8.78 5.72 1.22
CA GLU A 88 8.71 5.47 -0.21
C GLU A 88 8.22 4.06 -0.45
N LEU A 89 7.27 3.88 -1.36
CA LEU A 89 6.82 2.58 -1.81
C LEU A 89 7.43 2.28 -3.18
N LEU A 90 8.13 1.15 -3.28
CA LEU A 90 8.75 0.70 -4.50
C LEU A 90 8.00 -0.53 -5.01
N ASN A 91 7.60 -0.47 -6.28
CA ASN A 91 6.98 -1.60 -6.97
C ASN A 91 8.06 -2.50 -7.60
N TYR A 92 7.97 -3.81 -7.35
CA TYR A 92 8.82 -4.84 -7.95
C TYR A 92 8.02 -5.85 -8.79
N SER A 93 6.71 -5.67 -8.89
CA SER A 93 5.77 -6.57 -9.54
C SER A 93 5.39 -6.08 -10.94
N GLU A 94 5.25 -7.01 -11.89
CA GLU A 94 4.69 -6.75 -13.21
C GLU A 94 3.21 -6.32 -13.17
N TYR A 95 2.49 -6.68 -12.09
CA TYR A 95 1.09 -6.28 -11.91
C TYR A 95 0.95 -4.83 -11.45
N GLY A 96 2.02 -4.25 -10.90
CA GLY A 96 2.03 -2.90 -10.38
C GLY A 96 1.35 -2.78 -9.02
N THR A 97 1.59 -1.64 -8.38
CA THR A 97 1.04 -1.24 -7.08
C THR A 97 0.30 0.09 -7.25
N SER A 98 -0.62 0.46 -6.36
CA SER A 98 -1.24 1.80 -6.41
C SER A 98 -1.11 2.57 -5.11
N VAL A 99 -0.99 3.89 -5.23
CA VAL A 99 -0.92 4.84 -4.12
C VAL A 99 -1.92 5.96 -4.41
N ASN A 100 -2.93 6.13 -3.56
CA ASN A 100 -4.06 7.05 -3.78
C ASN A 100 -4.68 6.88 -5.18
N ASP A 101 -4.90 5.62 -5.57
CA ASP A 101 -5.44 5.20 -6.88
C ASP A 101 -4.56 5.53 -8.10
N LEU A 102 -3.38 6.11 -7.91
CA LEU A 102 -2.35 6.25 -8.95
C LEU A 102 -1.52 4.97 -9.03
N ARG A 103 -1.47 4.34 -10.20
CA ARG A 103 -0.71 3.09 -10.43
C ARG A 103 0.78 3.37 -10.68
N TYR A 104 1.62 2.60 -10.00
CA TYR A 104 3.08 2.55 -10.11
C TYR A 104 3.49 1.17 -10.63
N GLY A 105 4.25 1.14 -11.72
CA GLY A 105 4.64 -0.09 -12.41
C GLY A 105 4.59 0.07 -13.92
N LEU A 106 4.92 -1.02 -14.62
CA LEU A 106 5.05 -1.00 -16.07
C LEU A 106 3.69 -0.88 -16.78
N ASP A 107 3.74 -0.20 -17.91
CA ASP A 107 2.68 -0.19 -18.91
C ASP A 107 2.49 -1.61 -19.44
N ILE A 108 1.31 -2.19 -19.21
CA ILE A 108 0.88 -3.42 -19.91
C ILE A 108 0.32 -2.97 -21.27
N VAL A 109 1.08 -2.18 -22.03
CA VAL A 109 0.65 -1.72 -23.35
C VAL A 109 1.29 -2.65 -24.37
N ASN A 110 0.57 -3.71 -24.73
CA ASN A 110 0.73 -4.31 -26.04
C ASN A 110 -0.03 -3.41 -27.02
N ASP A 111 0.70 -2.74 -27.90
CA ASP A 111 0.26 -1.71 -28.84
C ASP A 111 -0.80 -2.15 -29.88
N ASN A 112 -1.37 -3.36 -29.75
CA ASN A 112 -2.27 -3.95 -30.74
C ASN A 112 -3.59 -4.54 -30.19
N ASP A 113 -3.91 -4.42 -28.89
CA ASP A 113 -5.02 -5.22 -28.32
C ASP A 113 -5.86 -4.50 -27.23
N TYR A 114 -6.08 -3.20 -27.40
CA TYR A 114 -6.79 -2.33 -26.43
C TYR A 114 -8.18 -2.84 -25.97
N ASN A 115 -8.84 -3.72 -26.73
CA ASN A 115 -10.19 -4.21 -26.41
C ASN A 115 -10.27 -5.69 -26.00
N ARG A 116 -9.22 -6.51 -26.21
CA ARG A 116 -9.31 -7.98 -26.05
C ARG A 116 -8.82 -8.49 -24.70
N GLN A 117 -7.84 -7.82 -24.09
CA GLN A 117 -7.35 -8.15 -22.74
C GLN A 117 -8.19 -7.56 -21.59
N GLU A 118 -8.99 -6.52 -21.87
CA GLU A 118 -9.77 -5.80 -20.85
C GLU A 118 -10.80 -6.70 -20.13
N ASN A 119 -11.37 -7.69 -20.83
CA ASN A 119 -12.38 -8.58 -20.26
C ASN A 119 -11.80 -9.81 -19.51
N ASP A 120 -10.56 -10.21 -19.79
CA ASP A 120 -9.97 -11.43 -19.21
C ASP A 120 -9.23 -11.20 -17.87
N TYR A 121 -8.80 -9.95 -17.61
CA TYR A 121 -8.21 -9.56 -16.32
C TYR A 121 -9.26 -9.06 -15.32
N LEU A 122 -10.26 -8.28 -15.77
CA LEU A 122 -11.38 -7.84 -14.93
C LEU A 122 -12.22 -9.01 -14.41
N SER A 123 -12.26 -10.11 -15.16
CA SER A 123 -13.00 -11.33 -14.78
C SER A 123 -12.29 -12.19 -13.72
N LYS A 124 -11.01 -11.91 -13.40
CA LYS A 124 -10.21 -12.70 -12.43
C LYS A 124 -10.02 -12.04 -11.05
N CYS A 125 -9.82 -10.72 -10.97
CA CYS A 125 -10.02 -9.91 -9.74
C CYS A 125 -10.26 -8.45 -10.12
N SER A 126 -11.16 -7.77 -9.41
CA SER A 126 -11.46 -6.35 -9.59
C SER A 126 -10.30 -5.41 -9.20
N CYS A 127 -9.21 -5.92 -8.62
CA CYS A 127 -8.05 -5.09 -8.23
C CYS A 127 -7.27 -4.48 -9.41
N LEU A 128 -7.40 -5.06 -10.60
CA LEU A 128 -6.83 -4.51 -11.84
C LEU A 128 -7.79 -3.58 -12.57
N ALA A 129 -8.97 -3.31 -12.03
CA ALA A 129 -9.89 -2.36 -12.63
C ALA A 129 -9.16 -1.02 -12.81
N LYS A 130 -9.18 -0.51 -14.05
CA LYS A 130 -8.41 0.66 -14.50
C LYS A 130 -8.37 1.74 -13.42
N SER A 131 -7.16 2.06 -12.97
CA SER A 131 -6.86 3.44 -12.59
C SER A 131 -7.13 4.28 -13.85
N PHE A 132 -7.95 5.33 -13.73
CA PHE A 132 -8.20 6.28 -14.83
C PHE A 132 -6.94 7.07 -15.22
N TYR A 133 -5.83 6.86 -14.51
CA TYR A 133 -4.56 7.51 -14.74
C TYR A 133 -3.62 6.59 -15.53
N LYS A 134 -3.08 7.13 -16.62
CA LYS A 134 -1.98 6.54 -17.39
C LYS A 134 -0.83 6.20 -16.43
N PRO A 135 -0.31 4.96 -16.39
CA PRO A 135 0.88 4.64 -15.61
C PRO A 135 1.98 5.59 -16.05
N SER A 136 2.41 6.47 -15.15
CA SER A 136 3.32 7.56 -15.49
C SER A 136 4.61 7.53 -14.67
N TRP A 137 4.78 6.53 -13.79
CA TRP A 137 5.85 6.56 -12.80
C TRP A 137 6.53 5.19 -12.63
N ASP A 138 7.77 5.12 -13.11
CA ASP A 138 8.74 4.02 -12.90
C ASP A 138 9.66 4.30 -11.68
N GLY A 139 9.22 5.19 -10.78
CA GLY A 139 9.98 5.64 -9.62
C GLY A 139 9.34 5.24 -8.29
N PRO A 140 10.04 5.49 -7.16
CA PRO A 140 9.46 5.34 -5.83
C PRO A 140 8.24 6.26 -5.66
N ALA A 141 7.18 5.74 -5.05
CA ALA A 141 6.02 6.53 -4.66
C ALA A 141 6.24 7.10 -3.25
N GLN A 142 6.28 8.43 -3.10
CA GLN A 142 6.34 9.04 -1.78
C GLN A 142 5.03 8.80 -1.01
N ILE A 143 5.14 8.38 0.24
CA ILE A 143 4.02 8.03 1.12
C ILE A 143 3.89 9.05 2.25
N GLU A 144 2.69 9.61 2.38
CA GLU A 144 2.34 10.59 3.41
C GLU A 144 1.23 10.09 4.32
N GLN A 145 1.02 10.78 5.45
CA GLN A 145 -0.08 10.50 6.36
C GLN A 145 -1.41 10.40 5.61
N GLY A 146 -2.16 9.32 5.85
CA GLY A 146 -3.48 9.11 5.24
C GLY A 146 -3.43 8.55 3.82
N THR A 147 -2.25 8.25 3.29
CA THR A 147 -2.11 7.62 1.97
C THR A 147 -2.73 6.23 1.96
N VAL A 148 -3.49 5.92 0.92
CA VAL A 148 -4.01 4.57 0.66
C VAL A 148 -3.09 3.84 -0.30
N ILE A 149 -2.53 2.72 0.15
CA ILE A 149 -1.69 1.83 -0.65
C ILE A 149 -2.54 0.63 -1.06
N LYS A 150 -2.51 0.21 -2.33
CA LYS A 150 -3.12 -1.07 -2.75
C LYS A 150 -2.12 -1.94 -3.50
N ILE A 151 -2.02 -3.20 -3.06
CA ILE A 151 -1.20 -4.26 -3.65
C ILE A 151 -2.12 -5.43 -3.97
N GLY A 152 -2.35 -5.70 -5.25
CA GLY A 152 -3.41 -6.63 -5.66
C GLY A 152 -4.76 -6.24 -5.05
N CYS A 153 -5.51 -7.21 -4.53
CA CYS A 153 -6.82 -6.97 -3.90
C CYS A 153 -6.70 -6.50 -2.41
N HIS A 154 -5.48 -6.18 -1.90
CA HIS A 154 -5.26 -5.69 -0.53
C HIS A 154 -5.05 -4.19 -0.49
N GLY A 155 -5.81 -3.50 0.36
CA GLY A 155 -5.67 -2.06 0.61
C GLY A 155 -5.18 -1.79 2.03
N PHE A 156 -4.32 -0.78 2.19
CA PHE A 156 -3.76 -0.35 3.45
C PHE A 156 -3.85 1.18 3.60
N LEU A 157 -4.24 1.67 4.77
CA LEU A 157 -4.15 3.07 5.13
C LEU A 157 -2.88 3.33 5.94
N PHE A 158 -2.08 4.30 5.51
CA PHE A 158 -0.82 4.64 6.14
C PHE A 158 -0.95 5.73 7.20
N TYR A 159 -0.38 5.47 8.39
CA TYR A 159 -0.26 6.42 9.49
C TYR A 159 1.20 6.59 9.89
N ARG A 160 1.63 7.82 10.12
CA ARG A 160 2.93 8.19 10.65
C ARG A 160 2.79 9.26 11.73
N HIS A 161 3.85 9.42 12.51
CA HIS A 161 3.94 10.54 13.44
C HIS A 161 4.01 11.85 12.65
N ILE A 162 3.07 12.75 12.90
CA ILE A 162 3.12 14.13 12.40
C ILE A 162 3.84 14.94 13.45
N VAL A 163 5.13 15.20 13.22
CA VAL A 163 5.88 16.16 14.04
C VAL A 163 5.59 17.55 13.47
N ARG A 164 4.89 18.39 14.25
CA ARG A 164 4.80 19.83 14.00
C ARG A 164 5.90 20.56 14.75
#